data_AF-A0A1B8RXB4-F1
#
_entry.id   AF-A0A1B8RXB4-F1
#
_cell.length_a   1.000
_cell.length_b   1.000
_cell.length_c   1.000
_cell.angle_alpha   90.00
_cell.angle_beta   90.00
_cell.angle_gamma   90.00
#
_symmetry.space_group_name_H-M   'P 1'
#
loop_
_entity.id
_entity.type
_entity.pdbx_description
1 polymer ?
#
loop_
_entity_poly.entity_id
_entity_poly.type
_entity_poly.pdbx_seq_one_letter_code
_entity_poly.pdbx_strand_id
1 'polypeptide(L)'
;MDDAIIALYQNSKRLHPAQGYPMRLFLPGWEGNTSVKWLHRLEVTNLPAFTREESRHYSETLADGSIEGFSIYMRTKSVITFPAVGQALHDTGYYQVAGLAWSG
;
A
#
# COMPACT_ATOMS: atom_id res chain seq x y z
N MET A 1 -17.48 5.41 -3.06
CA MET A 1 -16.54 6.27 -3.80
C MET A 1 -16.18 7.44 -2.89
N ASP A 2 -15.70 7.15 -1.69
CA ASP A 2 -15.92 8.09 -0.59
C ASP A 2 -14.64 8.88 -0.26
N ASP A 3 -13.46 8.31 -0.52
CA ASP A 3 -12.17 8.81 -0.04
C ASP A 3 -11.01 8.76 -1.05
N ALA A 4 -11.27 8.33 -2.29
CA ALA A 4 -10.27 8.37 -3.37
C ALA A 4 -9.91 9.83 -3.73
N ILE A 5 -8.61 10.14 -3.80
CA ILE A 5 -8.14 11.50 -4.13
C ILE A 5 -7.07 11.51 -5.21
N ILE A 6 -7.06 12.58 -6.01
CA ILE A 6 -5.90 12.98 -6.80
C ILE A 6 -5.04 13.88 -5.94
N ALA A 7 -3.98 13.32 -5.37
CA ALA A 7 -3.08 14.05 -4.48
C ALA A 7 -2.05 14.86 -5.28
N LEU A 8 -1.91 16.13 -4.92
CA LEU A 8 -0.88 17.06 -5.46
C LEU A 8 0.20 17.41 -4.42
N TYR A 9 -0.08 17.12 -3.15
CA TYR A 9 0.77 17.43 -2.00
C TYR A 9 0.83 16.23 -1.06
N GLN A 10 1.98 16.07 -0.40
CA GLN A 10 2.20 15.09 0.66
C GLN A 10 3.01 15.77 1.77
N ASN A 11 2.54 15.66 3.01
CA ASN A 11 3.17 16.28 4.19
C ASN A 11 3.45 17.80 3.97
N SER A 12 2.42 18.52 3.53
CA SER A 12 2.44 19.98 3.29
C SER A 12 3.41 20.47 2.21
N LYS A 13 3.96 19.59 1.37
CA LYS A 13 4.85 19.94 0.26
C LYS A 13 4.36 19.30 -1.04
N ARG A 14 4.79 19.84 -2.19
CA ARG A 14 4.58 19.18 -3.48
C ARG A 14 5.09 17.74 -3.40
N LEU A 15 4.44 16.83 -4.12
CA LEU A 15 4.92 15.46 -4.23
C LEU A 15 6.39 15.43 -4.65
N HIS A 16 7.17 14.55 -4.03
CA HIS A 16 8.51 14.27 -4.52
C HIS A 16 8.40 13.58 -5.90
N PRO A 17 9.36 13.76 -6.84
CA PRO A 17 9.34 13.07 -8.13
C PRO A 17 9.12 11.56 -8.00
N ALA A 18 9.81 10.91 -7.07
CA ALA A 18 9.66 9.47 -6.79
C ALA A 18 8.27 9.07 -6.25
N GLN A 19 7.51 10.00 -5.69
CA GLN A 19 6.17 9.81 -5.14
C GLN A 19 5.06 10.18 -6.14
N GLY A 20 5.39 10.60 -7.36
CA GLY A 20 4.41 10.80 -8.42
C GLY A 20 4.16 12.25 -8.82
N TYR A 21 5.09 13.18 -8.59
CA TYR A 21 4.95 14.55 -9.08
C TYR A 21 4.60 14.61 -10.60
N PRO A 22 3.63 15.41 -11.04
CA PRO A 22 2.91 16.44 -10.28
C PRO A 22 1.67 15.93 -9.54
N MET A 23 1.17 14.74 -9.86
CA MET A 23 -0.06 14.19 -9.31
C MET A 23 -0.07 12.66 -9.28
N ARG A 24 -0.70 12.11 -8.25
CA ARG A 24 -0.94 10.67 -8.11
C ARG A 24 -2.38 10.38 -7.73
N LEU A 25 -2.87 9.21 -8.10
CA LEU A 25 -4.03 8.62 -7.44
C LEU A 25 -3.59 8.12 -6.05
N PHE A 26 -4.45 8.35 -5.07
CA PHE A 26 -4.30 7.80 -3.72
C PHE A 26 -5.63 7.20 -3.28
N LEU A 27 -5.59 5.91 -2.94
CA LEU A 27 -6.74 5.11 -2.53
C LEU A 27 -6.48 4.63 -1.11
N PRO A 28 -7.08 5.27 -0.09
CA PRO A 28 -6.88 4.86 1.29
C PRO A 28 -7.31 3.40 1.53
N GLY A 29 -6.50 2.67 2.29
CA GLY A 29 -6.75 1.27 2.65
C GLY A 29 -6.55 0.24 1.54
N TRP A 30 -6.36 0.68 0.29
CA TRP A 30 -6.08 -0.22 -0.83
C TRP A 30 -4.59 -0.53 -0.94
N GLU A 31 -4.27 -1.61 -1.64
CA GLU A 31 -2.91 -1.99 -1.93
C GLU A 31 -2.15 -0.89 -2.70
N GLY A 32 -0.85 -0.78 -2.44
CA GLY A 32 -0.04 0.33 -2.94
C GLY A 32 0.05 0.43 -4.47
N ASN A 33 -0.15 -0.67 -5.21
CA ASN A 33 -0.12 -0.69 -6.68
C ASN A 33 -1.21 0.20 -7.28
N THR A 34 -2.42 0.12 -6.72
CA THR A 34 -3.60 0.83 -7.20
C THR A 34 -3.48 2.36 -7.05
N SER A 35 -2.61 2.84 -6.15
CA SER A 35 -2.30 4.26 -6.00
C SER A 35 -1.30 4.75 -7.05
N VAL A 36 -1.75 4.82 -8.31
CA VAL A 36 -0.96 5.14 -9.51
C VAL A 36 -0.23 6.49 -9.38
N LYS A 37 1.09 6.47 -9.54
CA LYS A 37 1.96 7.67 -9.59
C LYS A 37 2.06 8.23 -11.01
N TRP A 38 2.38 9.52 -11.13
CA TRP A 38 2.51 10.22 -12.42
C TRP A 38 1.24 10.10 -13.27
N LEU A 39 0.10 10.28 -12.61
CA LEU A 39 -1.21 10.06 -13.22
C LEU A 39 -1.42 11.05 -14.38
N HIS A 40 -1.78 10.52 -15.55
CA HIS A 40 -1.99 11.32 -16.77
C HIS A 40 -3.32 11.02 -17.48
N ARG A 41 -4.05 9.97 -17.09
CA ARG A 41 -5.34 9.60 -17.69
C ARG A 41 -6.22 8.86 -16.69
N LEU A 42 -7.50 9.20 -16.70
CA LEU A 42 -8.57 8.43 -16.05
C LEU A 42 -9.54 8.00 -17.15
N GLU A 43 -9.83 6.71 -17.22
CA GLU A 43 -10.72 6.13 -18.22
C GLU A 43 -11.83 5.40 -17.50
N VAL A 44 -13.08 5.75 -17.82
CA VAL A 44 -14.27 5.18 -17.18
C VAL A 44 -14.82 4.11 -18.10
N THR A 45 -14.88 2.88 -17.59
CA THR A 45 -15.34 1.70 -18.31
C THR A 45 -16.43 0.99 -17.51
N ASN A 46 -17.17 0.11 -18.18
CA ASN A 46 -18.17 -0.76 -17.53
C ASN A 46 -17.59 -2.13 -17.11
N LEU A 47 -16.30 -2.36 -17.34
CA LEU A 47 -15.56 -3.58 -17.01
C LEU A 47 -14.19 -3.22 -16.43
N PRO A 48 -13.61 -4.07 -15.55
CA PRO A 48 -12.23 -3.90 -15.10
C PRO A 48 -11.25 -3.83 -16.28
N ALA A 49 -10.15 -3.12 -16.11
CA ALA A 49 -9.16 -2.95 -17.16
C ALA A 49 -8.35 -4.23 -17.43
N PHE A 50 -8.29 -5.16 -16.47
CA PHE A 50 -7.52 -6.41 -16.54
C PHE A 50 -6.08 -6.18 -16.99
N THR A 51 -5.47 -5.12 -16.46
CA THR A 51 -4.07 -4.82 -16.74
C THR A 51 -3.18 -5.95 -16.22
N ARG A 52 -1.91 -5.99 -16.65
CA ARG A 52 -0.94 -6.96 -16.11
C ARG A 52 -0.85 -6.91 -14.58
N GLU A 53 -0.99 -5.72 -14.01
CA GLU A 53 -0.93 -5.48 -12.56
C GLU A 53 -2.21 -5.88 -11.82
N GLU A 54 -3.31 -6.13 -12.52
CA GLU A 54 -4.59 -6.58 -11.94
C GLU A 54 -4.89 -8.07 -12.19
N SER A 55 -4.13 -8.70 -13.09
CA SER A 55 -4.42 -10.07 -13.56
C SER A 55 -3.28 -11.06 -13.31
N ARG A 56 -2.03 -10.64 -13.56
CA ARG A 56 -0.84 -11.49 -13.39
C ARG A 56 -0.12 -11.21 -12.08
N HIS A 57 0.14 -9.93 -11.81
CA HIS A 57 0.67 -9.48 -10.52
C HIS A 57 -0.51 -9.07 -9.63
N TYR A 58 -0.28 -9.03 -8.30
CA TYR A 58 -1.31 -8.67 -7.31
C TYR A 58 -2.57 -9.55 -7.33
N SER A 59 -2.42 -10.77 -7.85
CA SER A 59 -3.37 -11.88 -7.69
C SER A 59 -2.79 -12.88 -6.69
N GLU A 60 -3.60 -13.34 -5.75
CA GLU A 60 -3.17 -14.31 -4.72
C GLU A 60 -3.38 -15.73 -5.23
N THR A 61 -2.33 -16.55 -5.23
CA THR A 61 -2.47 -18.00 -5.42
C THR A 61 -2.77 -18.64 -4.07
N LEU A 62 -3.96 -19.26 -3.98
CA LEU A 62 -4.43 -19.92 -2.77
C LEU A 62 -3.82 -21.33 -2.64
N ALA A 63 -3.98 -21.92 -1.45
CA ALA A 63 -3.39 -23.24 -1.13
C ALA A 63 -3.90 -24.38 -2.03
N ASP A 64 -5.10 -24.23 -2.61
CA ASP A 64 -5.71 -25.18 -3.55
C ASP A 64 -5.29 -24.95 -5.01
N GLY A 65 -4.43 -23.96 -5.26
CA GLY A 65 -3.97 -23.58 -6.60
C GLY A 65 -4.93 -22.65 -7.35
N SER A 66 -6.07 -22.28 -6.77
CA SER A 66 -6.94 -21.25 -7.33
C SER A 66 -6.31 -19.86 -7.19
N ILE A 67 -6.79 -18.91 -7.99
CA ILE A 67 -6.29 -17.53 -8.02
C ILE A 67 -7.40 -16.60 -7.56
N GLU A 68 -7.17 -15.91 -6.45
CA GLU A 68 -7.99 -14.80 -5.98
C GLU A 68 -7.46 -13.50 -6.60
N GLY A 69 -8.21 -12.95 -7.56
CA GLY A 69 -7.95 -11.63 -8.13
C GLY A 69 -8.63 -10.53 -7.32
N PHE A 70 -8.18 -9.29 -7.49
CA PHE A 70 -8.79 -8.11 -6.87
C PHE A 70 -8.86 -8.16 -5.33
N SER A 71 -7.84 -8.73 -4.68
CA SER A 71 -7.59 -8.61 -3.23
C SER A 71 -7.08 -7.20 -2.90
N ILE A 72 -7.90 -6.19 -3.18
CA ILE A 72 -7.48 -4.77 -3.21
C ILE A 72 -7.34 -4.16 -1.82
N TYR A 73 -8.05 -4.66 -0.81
CA TYR A 73 -8.02 -4.12 0.54
C TYR A 73 -6.87 -4.70 1.35
N MET A 74 -6.12 -3.83 2.02
CA MET A 74 -5.04 -4.22 2.90
C MET A 74 -5.60 -4.82 4.19
N ARG A 75 -5.46 -6.14 4.37
CA ARG A 75 -5.82 -6.82 5.63
C ARG A 75 -5.01 -6.28 6.81
N THR A 76 -5.57 -6.41 8.02
CA THR A 76 -4.93 -6.02 9.28
C THR A 76 -3.53 -6.61 9.40
N LYS A 77 -2.55 -5.76 9.75
CA LYS A 77 -1.17 -6.17 9.96
C LYS A 77 -0.53 -5.36 11.07
N SER A 78 0.47 -5.95 11.72
CA SER A 78 1.33 -5.25 12.68
C SER A 78 2.76 -5.75 12.61
N VAL A 79 3.70 -4.97 13.14
CA VAL A 79 5.11 -5.33 13.26
C VAL A 79 5.74 -4.63 14.47
N ILE A 80 6.56 -5.36 15.22
CA ILE A 80 7.43 -4.80 16.25
C ILE A 80 8.64 -4.17 15.55
N THR A 81 8.88 -2.89 15.78
CA THR A 81 10.01 -2.13 15.22
C THR A 81 11.17 -2.03 16.19
N PHE A 82 10.94 -2.29 17.48
CA PHE A 82 11.97 -2.39 18.49
C PHE A 82 11.51 -3.27 19.67
N PRO A 83 12.31 -4.24 20.13
CA PRO A 83 13.51 -4.76 19.46
C PRO A 83 13.16 -5.53 18.18
N ALA A 84 13.97 -5.37 17.14
CA ALA A 84 13.84 -6.03 15.85
C ALA A 84 15.12 -6.80 15.48
N VAL A 85 15.04 -7.64 14.45
CA VAL A 85 16.19 -8.42 13.96
C VAL A 85 17.37 -7.49 13.68
N GLY A 86 18.52 -7.80 14.29
CA GLY A 86 19.75 -7.00 14.16
C GLY A 86 19.96 -5.94 15.25
N GLN A 87 18.98 -5.73 16.14
CA GLN A 87 19.16 -4.86 17.31
C GLN A 87 19.60 -5.69 18.52
N ALA A 88 20.69 -5.28 19.16
CA ALA A 88 21.18 -5.90 20.37
C ALA A 88 20.55 -5.24 21.61
N LEU A 89 20.14 -6.08 22.56
CA LEU A 89 19.79 -5.65 23.92
C LEU A 89 21.02 -5.88 24.78
N HIS A 90 21.73 -4.79 25.11
CA HIS A 90 23.07 -4.88 25.70
C HIS A 90 23.05 -5.16 27.20
N ASP A 91 22.06 -4.63 27.93
CA ASP A 91 21.98 -4.72 29.39
C ASP A 91 20.76 -5.51 29.85
N THR A 92 20.77 -5.99 31.09
CA THR A 92 19.57 -6.50 31.75
C THR A 92 18.74 -5.33 32.27
N GLY A 93 17.42 -5.40 32.08
CA GLY A 93 16.53 -4.33 32.52
C GLY A 93 15.23 -4.27 31.73
N TYR A 94 14.53 -3.15 31.88
CA TYR A 94 13.29 -2.90 31.16
C TYR A 94 13.57 -2.28 29.80
N TYR A 95 12.96 -2.86 28.77
CA TYR A 95 12.97 -2.34 27.42
C TYR A 95 11.56 -1.96 27.02
N GLN A 96 11.40 -0.76 26.48
CA GLN A 96 10.17 -0.40 25.79
C GLN A 96 10.06 -1.24 24.53
N VAL A 97 8.93 -1.91 24.32
CA VAL A 97 8.60 -2.54 23.04
C VAL A 97 7.80 -1.54 22.21
N ALA A 98 8.21 -1.31 20.96
CA ALA A 98 7.56 -0.39 20.05
C ALA A 98 7.24 -1.06 18.71
N GLY A 99 6.17 -0.61 18.07
CA GLY A 99 5.72 -1.18 16.80
C GLY A 99 4.69 -0.32 16.09
N LEU A 100 4.26 -0.83 14.94
CA LEU A 100 3.22 -0.23 14.09
C LEU A 100 2.14 -1.26 13.83
N ALA A 101 0.89 -0.80 13.73
CA ALA A 101 -0.25 -1.60 13.31
C ALA A 101 -1.11 -0.79 12.34
N TRP A 102 -1.72 -1.45 11.36
CA TRP A 102 -2.58 -0.83 10.36
C TRP A 102 -3.63 -1.80 9.83
N SER A 103 -4.71 -1.24 9.29
CA SER A 103 -5.72 -1.89 8.47
C SER A 103 -6.07 -0.94 7.33
N GLY A 104 -6.37 -1.51 6.17
CA GLY A 104 -7.10 -0.81 5.13
C GLY A 104 -8.60 -0.88 5.32
#